data_AF-A0A1G7JWX9-F1
#
_entry.id   AF-A0A1G7JWX9-F1
#
_cell.length_a   1.000
_cell.length_b   1.000
_cell.length_c   1.000
_cell.angle_alpha   90.00
_cell.angle_beta   90.00
_cell.angle_gamma   90.00
#
_symmetry.space_group_name_H-M   'P 1'
#
loop_
_entity.id
_entity.type
_entity.pdbx_description
1 polymer ?
#
loop_
_entity_poly.entity_id
_entity_poly.type
_entity_poly.pdbx_seq_one_letter_code
_entity_poly.pdbx_strand_id
1 'polypeptide(L)'
;MSDATDETGRGASVERIRDAVDAVVTTLDGRQLAAPDREPVAEAVLSVLVVGDRLTVDSVALRHVPPDADPSASELATTLAEFGDAFDPTALRESVSDRDLRRLAGRLDDLDERVADAEQFPYEFVETAVEHEHGQPVRSLGYRSDDAADGSLAGATESVFAGPRAREQIEQVPRENPDAPLFVGTGTRAGRDASIEKDHLFRHRAIFGVTGYGKSTLLTNEFKQLVEAGAGGCFVDPKGDDSERLVEILPERRLDELRWLEPGSSRGAVSGFNFLELDLDPADPAYETALAALIEDLVALLGVNEVWGPHLNQLASETVTAVNAHNRARPDEPDLTLVDFAHLLTDPAARERFAERVAAADVDLDPDYADRFGAVPEATRTAVREALVPWIENPITRRLVAARDSEISVPRAVADGEILLVRMGGEPKELKRKLSMAVLRRIWSAIRARAERDRRDRDPFYLFCDEFDNVALADETITAMLSKSRSYRLSLTFCTQYPGQLPESVVEGLVSNCDTVVSFNPGSRRQAETYNSQLGVDVDTLTGESNYHAWLRTTLSESMERSAAFRVYTHPPFPPVRTRDERDRLIERALARDGWDPVDDPATSRLDGGDQV
;
A
#
# COMPACT_ATOMS: atom_id res chain seq x y z
N MET A 1 -50.61 41.94 -38.69
CA MET A 1 -51.09 40.76 -37.93
C MET A 1 -50.28 39.49 -38.23
N SER A 2 -49.06 39.59 -38.78
CA SER A 2 -48.16 38.43 -38.99
C SER A 2 -46.98 38.35 -38.00
N ASP A 3 -46.77 39.34 -37.12
CA ASP A 3 -45.60 39.35 -36.21
C ASP A 3 -45.80 38.55 -34.91
N ALA A 4 -47.04 38.44 -34.41
CA ALA A 4 -47.28 37.85 -33.08
C ALA A 4 -47.07 36.32 -33.01
N THR A 5 -47.07 35.63 -34.15
CA THR A 5 -46.84 34.17 -34.24
C THR A 5 -45.36 33.80 -34.41
N ASP A 6 -44.50 34.74 -34.81
CA ASP A 6 -43.08 34.49 -35.02
C ASP A 6 -42.27 34.72 -33.73
N GLU A 7 -42.64 35.72 -32.93
CA GLU A 7 -42.04 35.98 -31.60
C GLU A 7 -42.23 34.82 -30.62
N THR A 8 -43.37 34.12 -30.67
CA THR A 8 -43.68 32.97 -29.80
C THR A 8 -42.87 31.72 -30.15
N GLY A 9 -42.60 31.47 -31.44
CA GLY A 9 -41.78 30.35 -31.89
C GLY A 9 -40.28 30.56 -31.66
N ARG A 10 -39.82 31.81 -31.80
CA ARG A 10 -38.43 32.21 -31.54
C ARG A 10 -38.10 32.12 -30.06
N GLY A 11 -38.98 32.61 -29.19
CA GLY A 11 -38.83 32.51 -27.73
C GLY A 11 -38.72 31.05 -27.25
N ALA A 12 -39.61 30.17 -27.71
CA ALA A 12 -39.60 28.75 -27.36
C ALA A 12 -38.39 27.97 -27.92
N SER A 13 -37.70 28.50 -28.94
CA SER A 13 -36.46 27.91 -29.47
C SER A 13 -35.24 28.38 -28.69
N VAL A 14 -35.24 29.63 -28.23
CA VAL A 14 -34.20 30.16 -27.33
C VAL A 14 -34.27 29.48 -25.97
N GLU A 15 -35.46 29.31 -25.40
CA GLU A 15 -35.66 28.62 -24.12
C GLU A 15 -35.12 27.18 -24.17
N ARG A 16 -35.42 26.43 -25.24
CA ARG A 16 -34.83 25.09 -25.45
C ARG A 16 -33.30 25.07 -25.55
N ILE A 17 -32.70 26.11 -26.14
CA ILE A 17 -31.23 26.22 -26.20
C ILE A 17 -30.66 26.50 -24.81
N ARG A 18 -31.32 27.37 -24.01
CA ARG A 18 -30.91 27.65 -22.63
C ARG A 18 -31.04 26.40 -21.76
N ASP A 19 -32.14 25.68 -21.86
CA ASP A 19 -32.34 24.40 -21.15
C ASP A 19 -31.24 23.38 -21.51
N ALA A 20 -30.86 23.30 -22.80
CA ALA A 20 -29.78 22.43 -23.25
C ALA A 20 -28.40 22.89 -22.74
N VAL A 21 -28.15 24.20 -22.69
CA VAL A 21 -26.93 24.75 -22.05
C VAL A 21 -26.89 24.40 -20.58
N ASP A 22 -27.97 24.63 -19.83
CA ASP A 22 -28.05 24.34 -18.39
C ASP A 22 -27.87 22.85 -18.09
N ALA A 23 -28.39 21.97 -18.95
CA ALA A 23 -28.15 20.54 -18.87
C ALA A 23 -26.66 20.21 -19.01
N VAL A 24 -25.99 20.73 -20.06
CA VAL A 24 -24.55 20.51 -20.28
C VAL A 24 -23.71 21.10 -19.14
N VAL A 25 -24.05 22.29 -18.65
CA VAL A 25 -23.38 22.94 -17.50
C VAL A 25 -23.48 22.04 -16.27
N THR A 26 -24.67 21.52 -15.97
CA THR A 26 -24.89 20.59 -14.86
C THR A 26 -24.05 19.31 -15.02
N THR A 27 -23.98 18.77 -16.24
CA THR A 27 -23.15 17.59 -16.54
C THR A 27 -21.66 17.87 -16.36
N LEU A 28 -21.18 19.05 -16.78
CA LEU A 28 -19.78 19.47 -16.65
C LEU A 28 -19.39 19.76 -15.19
N ASP A 29 -20.21 20.48 -14.42
CA ASP A 29 -19.93 20.81 -13.02
C ASP A 29 -19.85 19.56 -12.13
N GLY A 30 -20.58 18.50 -12.49
CA GLY A 30 -20.53 17.21 -11.81
C GLY A 30 -19.40 16.28 -12.24
N ARG A 31 -18.53 16.70 -13.18
CA ARG A 31 -17.50 15.83 -13.77
C ARG A 31 -16.10 16.41 -13.59
N GLN A 32 -15.15 15.52 -13.34
CA GLN A 32 -13.74 15.79 -13.54
C GLN A 32 -13.31 15.15 -14.86
N LEU A 33 -13.03 15.95 -15.89
CA LEU A 33 -12.61 15.44 -17.19
C LEU A 33 -11.15 14.99 -17.16
N ALA A 34 -10.86 13.80 -17.66
CA ALA A 34 -9.49 13.34 -17.85
C ALA A 34 -8.75 14.20 -18.89
N ALA A 35 -7.44 14.43 -18.70
CA ALA A 35 -6.62 15.25 -19.59
C ALA A 35 -6.81 14.98 -21.11
N PRO A 36 -6.91 13.72 -21.58
CA PRO A 36 -7.12 13.43 -23.00
C PRO A 36 -8.46 13.94 -23.56
N ASP A 37 -9.47 14.09 -22.71
CA ASP A 37 -10.83 14.50 -23.10
C ASP A 37 -11.05 16.02 -22.98
N ARG A 38 -10.19 16.72 -22.24
CA ARG A 38 -10.33 18.18 -22.01
C ARG A 38 -10.25 18.98 -23.29
N GLU A 39 -9.23 18.77 -24.11
CA GLU A 39 -9.07 19.49 -25.39
C GLU A 39 -10.25 19.18 -26.36
N PRO A 40 -10.63 17.91 -26.62
CA PRO A 40 -11.81 17.59 -27.43
C PRO A 40 -13.11 18.21 -26.93
N VAL A 41 -13.34 18.24 -25.62
CA VAL A 41 -14.53 18.86 -25.02
C VAL A 41 -14.45 20.39 -25.15
N ALA A 42 -13.29 20.99 -24.88
CA ALA A 42 -13.06 22.43 -25.03
C ALA A 42 -13.24 22.91 -26.47
N GLU A 43 -12.79 22.13 -27.47
CA GLU A 43 -13.07 22.40 -28.88
C GLU A 43 -14.57 22.38 -29.19
N ALA A 44 -15.30 21.42 -28.62
CA ALA A 44 -16.75 21.32 -28.77
C ALA A 44 -17.48 22.51 -28.12
N VAL A 45 -17.07 22.92 -26.92
CA VAL A 45 -17.54 24.15 -26.25
C VAL A 45 -17.26 25.39 -27.10
N LEU A 46 -16.02 25.58 -27.56
CA LEU A 46 -15.65 26.71 -28.43
C LEU A 46 -16.50 26.73 -29.71
N SER A 47 -16.76 25.54 -30.26
CA SER A 47 -17.62 25.35 -31.43
C SER A 47 -19.08 25.77 -31.18
N VAL A 48 -19.61 25.60 -29.97
CA VAL A 48 -20.92 26.13 -29.53
C VAL A 48 -20.85 27.66 -29.44
N LEU A 49 -19.87 28.20 -28.72
CA LEU A 49 -19.71 29.64 -28.50
C LEU A 49 -19.56 30.43 -29.81
N VAL A 50 -18.73 29.95 -30.74
CA VAL A 50 -18.51 30.59 -32.04
C VAL A 50 -19.78 30.59 -32.90
N VAL A 51 -20.60 29.54 -32.81
CA VAL A 51 -21.89 29.51 -33.51
C VAL A 51 -22.87 30.45 -32.83
N GLY A 52 -22.95 30.43 -31.50
CA GLY A 52 -23.80 31.31 -30.71
C GLY A 52 -23.53 32.80 -30.97
N ASP A 53 -22.27 33.23 -30.89
CA ASP A 53 -21.84 34.62 -31.12
C ASP A 53 -22.18 35.13 -32.52
N ARG A 54 -22.14 34.26 -33.54
CA ARG A 54 -22.57 34.63 -34.90
C ARG A 54 -24.07 34.94 -34.99
N LEU A 55 -24.87 34.40 -34.08
CA LEU A 55 -26.31 34.59 -34.03
C LEU A 55 -26.70 35.83 -33.21
N THR A 56 -25.81 36.42 -32.42
CA THR A 56 -26.11 37.56 -31.54
C THR A 56 -25.67 38.93 -32.10
N VAL A 57 -26.44 39.98 -31.83
CA VAL A 57 -26.28 41.34 -32.41
C VAL A 57 -25.05 42.04 -31.86
N ASP A 58 -24.94 42.12 -30.54
CA ASP A 58 -23.70 42.46 -29.87
C ASP A 58 -22.90 41.16 -29.79
N SER A 59 -21.68 41.17 -30.33
CA SER A 59 -20.75 40.06 -30.06
C SER A 59 -20.67 39.94 -28.55
N VAL A 60 -21.23 38.87 -27.99
CA VAL A 60 -21.03 38.62 -26.58
C VAL A 60 -19.56 38.26 -26.57
N ALA A 61 -18.71 39.18 -26.09
CA ALA A 61 -17.28 38.95 -25.98
C ALA A 61 -17.06 37.93 -24.85
N LEU A 62 -17.57 36.72 -25.06
CA LEU A 62 -17.54 35.61 -24.14
C LEU A 62 -16.07 35.29 -23.95
N ARG A 63 -15.62 35.46 -22.72
CA ARG A 63 -14.36 34.87 -22.31
C ARG A 63 -14.50 33.38 -22.54
N HIS A 64 -13.64 32.84 -23.38
CA HIS A 64 -13.49 31.41 -23.52
C HIS A 64 -12.05 31.07 -23.17
N VAL A 65 -11.88 29.92 -22.55
CA VAL A 65 -10.56 29.35 -22.36
C VAL A 65 -10.16 28.64 -23.65
N PRO A 66 -9.00 28.97 -24.26
CA PRO A 66 -8.53 28.28 -25.46
C PRO A 66 -8.40 26.77 -25.23
N PRO A 67 -8.77 25.90 -26.19
CA PRO A 67 -8.63 24.45 -26.03
C PRO A 67 -7.20 23.99 -25.71
N ASP A 68 -6.19 24.70 -26.25
CA ASP A 68 -4.77 24.44 -26.03
C ASP A 68 -4.26 24.89 -24.65
N ALA A 69 -5.10 25.53 -23.84
CA ALA A 69 -4.79 25.93 -22.47
C ALA A 69 -5.19 24.89 -21.41
N ASP A 70 -5.63 23.69 -21.81
CA ASP A 70 -6.03 22.57 -20.92
C ASP A 70 -7.10 22.94 -19.88
N PRO A 71 -8.25 23.53 -20.29
CA PRO A 71 -9.26 23.99 -19.36
C PRO A 71 -9.89 22.87 -18.54
N SER A 72 -10.15 23.14 -17.27
CA SER A 72 -10.93 22.27 -16.39
C SER A 72 -12.41 22.23 -16.79
N ALA A 73 -13.13 21.18 -16.37
CA ALA A 73 -14.57 21.05 -16.60
C ALA A 73 -15.36 22.23 -16.02
N SER A 74 -14.95 22.74 -14.85
CA SER A 74 -15.59 23.89 -14.18
C SER A 74 -15.35 25.21 -14.92
N GLU A 75 -14.18 25.41 -15.51
CA GLU A 75 -13.93 26.59 -16.37
C GLU A 75 -14.78 26.54 -17.65
N LEU A 76 -14.94 25.36 -18.24
CA LEU A 76 -15.81 25.15 -19.40
C LEU A 76 -17.29 25.34 -19.04
N ALA A 77 -17.74 24.82 -17.89
CA ALA A 77 -19.08 25.03 -17.36
C ALA A 77 -19.38 26.51 -17.11
N THR A 78 -18.45 27.22 -16.46
CA THR A 78 -18.55 28.66 -16.23
C THR A 78 -18.69 29.42 -17.55
N THR A 79 -17.86 29.09 -18.54
CA THR A 79 -17.91 29.70 -19.88
C THR A 79 -19.26 29.46 -20.57
N LEU A 80 -19.82 28.25 -20.47
CA LEU A 80 -21.12 27.91 -21.05
C LEU A 80 -22.29 28.56 -20.32
N ALA A 81 -22.22 28.65 -18.99
CA ALA A 81 -23.23 29.33 -18.18
C ALA A 81 -23.31 30.82 -18.55
N GLU A 82 -22.16 31.50 -18.66
CA GLU A 82 -22.09 32.88 -19.14
C GLU A 82 -22.70 33.04 -20.56
N PHE A 83 -22.51 32.05 -21.43
CA PHE A 83 -23.15 32.01 -22.74
C PHE A 83 -24.67 31.84 -22.64
N GLY A 84 -25.16 30.89 -21.84
CA GLY A 84 -26.60 30.65 -21.64
C GLY A 84 -27.33 31.86 -21.06
N ASP A 85 -26.68 32.59 -20.15
CA ASP A 85 -27.18 33.84 -19.59
C ASP A 85 -27.28 34.96 -20.63
N ALA A 86 -26.30 35.06 -21.52
CA ALA A 86 -26.25 36.06 -22.58
C ALA A 86 -27.13 35.73 -23.81
N PHE A 87 -27.55 34.47 -23.98
CA PHE A 87 -28.33 34.02 -25.13
C PHE A 87 -29.84 34.29 -24.95
N ASP A 88 -30.24 35.55 -25.16
CA ASP A 88 -31.62 36.04 -25.02
C ASP A 88 -32.32 36.30 -26.38
N PRO A 89 -33.67 36.19 -26.50
CA PRO A 89 -34.36 36.48 -27.76
C PRO A 89 -34.11 37.89 -28.29
N THR A 90 -33.88 38.87 -27.40
CA THR A 90 -33.57 40.26 -27.80
C THR A 90 -32.13 40.43 -28.28
N ALA A 91 -31.26 39.48 -27.96
CA ALA A 91 -29.86 39.47 -28.39
C ALA A 91 -29.66 38.86 -29.79
N LEU A 92 -30.68 38.22 -30.39
CA LEU A 92 -30.57 37.57 -31.70
C LEU A 92 -30.58 38.57 -32.87
N ARG A 93 -29.73 38.33 -33.87
CA ARG A 93 -29.77 39.09 -35.14
C ARG A 93 -31.07 38.85 -35.87
N GLU A 94 -31.61 39.89 -36.49
CA GLU A 94 -32.85 39.79 -37.27
C GLU A 94 -32.79 38.68 -38.32
N SER A 95 -31.61 38.45 -38.92
CA SER A 95 -31.35 37.44 -39.95
C SER A 95 -31.31 35.98 -39.49
N VAL A 96 -31.41 35.69 -38.19
CA VAL A 96 -31.30 34.32 -37.65
C VAL A 96 -32.53 33.50 -38.02
N SER A 97 -32.31 32.33 -38.64
CA SER A 97 -33.38 31.39 -39.00
C SER A 97 -33.55 30.26 -37.98
N ASP A 98 -34.71 29.59 -38.00
CA ASP A 98 -34.95 28.34 -37.24
C ASP A 98 -33.96 27.22 -37.58
N ARG A 99 -33.36 27.26 -38.77
CA ARG A 99 -32.33 26.31 -39.16
C ARG A 99 -31.03 26.55 -38.40
N ASP A 100 -30.71 27.81 -38.13
CA ASP A 100 -29.51 28.19 -37.38
C ASP A 100 -29.67 27.81 -35.91
N LEU A 101 -30.84 28.05 -35.32
CA LEU A 101 -31.16 27.63 -33.95
C LEU A 101 -31.12 26.10 -33.79
N ARG A 102 -31.67 25.35 -34.74
CA ARG A 102 -31.57 23.87 -34.74
C ARG A 102 -30.13 23.37 -34.88
N ARG A 103 -29.29 24.08 -35.63
CA ARG A 103 -27.88 23.72 -35.77
C ARG A 103 -27.12 23.95 -34.47
N LEU A 104 -27.43 25.01 -33.73
CA LEU A 104 -26.86 25.25 -32.40
C LEU A 104 -27.33 24.19 -31.40
N ALA A 105 -28.62 23.87 -31.38
CA ALA A 105 -29.17 22.80 -30.54
C ALA A 105 -28.47 21.46 -30.80
N GLY A 106 -28.32 21.05 -32.07
CA GLY A 106 -27.59 19.81 -32.39
C GLY A 106 -26.12 19.81 -31.94
N ARG A 107 -25.46 20.98 -31.85
CA ARG A 107 -24.09 21.07 -31.29
C ARG A 107 -24.07 20.95 -29.78
N LEU A 108 -25.12 21.40 -29.11
CA LEU A 108 -25.28 21.21 -27.67
C LEU A 108 -25.56 19.73 -27.36
N ASP A 109 -26.39 19.07 -28.17
CA ASP A 109 -26.61 17.61 -28.08
C ASP A 109 -25.30 16.83 -28.30
N ASP A 110 -24.56 17.14 -29.37
CA ASP A 110 -23.24 16.53 -29.64
C ASP A 110 -22.25 16.78 -28.48
N LEU A 111 -22.31 17.97 -27.85
CA LEU A 111 -21.47 18.32 -26.71
C LEU A 111 -21.87 17.55 -25.46
N ASP A 112 -23.17 17.42 -25.16
CA ASP A 112 -23.67 16.66 -24.02
C ASP A 112 -23.28 15.19 -24.12
N GLU A 113 -23.47 14.56 -25.29
CA GLU A 113 -23.02 13.19 -25.56
C GLU A 113 -21.51 13.06 -25.36
N ARG A 114 -20.72 14.01 -25.85
CA ARG A 114 -19.26 13.98 -25.72
C ARG A 114 -18.79 14.17 -24.28
N VAL A 115 -19.46 15.04 -23.52
CA VAL A 115 -19.20 15.22 -22.09
C VAL A 115 -19.60 13.96 -21.33
N ALA A 116 -20.70 13.29 -21.71
CA ALA A 116 -21.16 12.05 -21.10
C ALA A 116 -20.24 10.85 -21.38
N ASP A 117 -19.69 10.77 -22.59
CA ASP A 117 -18.74 9.74 -23.03
C ASP A 117 -17.31 9.97 -22.52
N ALA A 118 -16.96 11.21 -22.16
CA ALA A 118 -15.64 11.53 -21.60
C ALA A 118 -15.36 10.72 -20.33
N GLU A 119 -14.12 10.29 -20.17
CA GLU A 119 -13.69 9.52 -19.02
C GLU A 119 -13.72 10.40 -17.77
N GLN A 120 -14.46 9.95 -16.74
CA GLN A 120 -14.39 10.60 -15.43
C GLN A 120 -13.02 10.31 -14.84
N PHE A 121 -12.33 11.38 -14.48
CA PHE A 121 -11.10 11.35 -13.72
C PHE A 121 -11.40 10.79 -12.32
N PRO A 122 -11.02 9.54 -12.02
CA PRO A 122 -11.53 8.81 -10.87
C PRO A 122 -10.73 9.08 -9.60
N TYR A 123 -10.00 10.20 -9.56
CA TYR A 123 -9.02 10.49 -8.53
C TYR A 123 -9.49 11.65 -7.66
N GLU A 124 -9.17 11.59 -6.37
CA GLU A 124 -9.52 12.60 -5.37
C GLU A 124 -8.56 13.79 -5.39
N PHE A 125 -8.33 14.34 -6.59
CA PHE A 125 -7.63 15.58 -6.80
C PHE A 125 -8.10 16.30 -8.07
N VAL A 126 -8.08 17.63 -8.04
CA VAL A 126 -8.36 18.50 -9.18
C VAL A 126 -7.06 18.74 -9.94
N GLU A 127 -6.93 18.13 -11.11
CA GLU A 127 -5.77 18.28 -11.99
C GLU A 127 -5.82 19.63 -12.75
N THR A 128 -4.84 20.49 -12.51
CA THR A 128 -4.73 21.85 -13.07
C THR A 128 -3.91 21.91 -14.35
N ALA A 129 -2.93 21.02 -14.50
CA ALA A 129 -2.07 20.94 -15.69
C ALA A 129 -1.38 19.58 -15.79
N VAL A 130 -0.94 19.23 -17.00
CA VAL A 130 -0.11 18.04 -17.26
C VAL A 130 1.24 18.43 -17.85
N GLU A 131 2.32 18.17 -17.11
CA GLU A 131 3.68 18.39 -17.61
C GLU A 131 4.20 17.19 -18.39
N HIS A 132 4.91 17.50 -19.48
CA HIS A 132 5.45 16.50 -20.40
C HIS A 132 6.98 16.40 -20.28
N GLU A 133 7.52 15.18 -20.20
CA GLU A 133 8.96 14.90 -20.32
C GLU A 133 9.18 14.01 -21.55
N HIS A 134 10.09 14.42 -22.44
CA HIS A 134 10.34 13.72 -23.71
C HIS A 134 9.08 13.47 -24.56
N GLY A 135 8.10 14.38 -24.48
CA GLY A 135 6.82 14.27 -25.19
C GLY A 135 5.80 13.31 -24.56
N GLN A 136 6.08 12.80 -23.36
CA GLN A 136 5.18 11.92 -22.62
C GLN A 136 4.56 12.67 -21.43
N PRO A 137 3.25 12.52 -21.16
CA PRO A 137 2.55 13.17 -20.05
C PRO A 137 2.86 12.45 -18.73
N VAL A 138 3.93 12.87 -18.06
CA VAL A 138 4.49 12.13 -16.91
C VAL A 138 4.06 12.67 -15.55
N ARG A 139 3.64 13.93 -15.47
CA ARG A 139 3.23 14.59 -14.21
C ARG A 139 1.92 15.31 -14.38
N SER A 140 1.08 15.19 -13.36
CA SER A 140 -0.12 15.99 -13.19
C SER A 140 0.14 16.97 -12.05
N LEU A 141 -0.11 18.25 -12.27
CA LEU A 141 -0.19 19.27 -11.23
C LEU A 141 -1.64 19.37 -10.78
N GLY A 142 -1.87 19.61 -9.49
CA GLY A 142 -3.22 19.77 -8.99
C GLY A 142 -3.32 19.88 -7.48
N TYR A 143 -4.55 19.94 -7.00
CA TYR A 143 -4.88 20.06 -5.57
C TYR A 143 -5.71 18.89 -5.14
N ARG A 144 -5.52 18.36 -3.92
CA ARG A 144 -6.42 17.30 -3.44
C ARG A 144 -7.83 17.84 -3.31
N SER A 145 -8.83 17.01 -3.61
CA SER A 145 -10.24 17.39 -3.50
C SER A 145 -10.60 17.88 -2.10
N ASP A 146 -9.98 17.27 -1.09
CA ASP A 146 -10.22 17.54 0.34
C ASP A 146 -9.43 18.73 0.91
N ASP A 147 -8.53 19.35 0.13
CA ASP A 147 -7.85 20.58 0.55
C ASP A 147 -8.74 21.84 0.36
N ALA A 148 -9.87 21.72 -0.36
CA ALA A 148 -10.82 22.81 -0.63
C ALA A 148 -12.07 22.73 0.28
N ALA A 149 -11.89 22.77 1.60
CA ALA A 149 -12.96 22.55 2.59
C ALA A 149 -14.17 23.53 2.51
N ASP A 150 -14.02 24.67 1.83
CA ASP A 150 -15.06 25.68 1.58
C ASP A 150 -15.29 25.95 0.08
N GLY A 151 -14.76 25.08 -0.80
CA GLY A 151 -14.73 25.30 -2.25
C GLY A 151 -13.69 26.33 -2.71
N SER A 152 -12.91 26.91 -1.79
CA SER A 152 -11.82 27.83 -2.09
C SER A 152 -10.47 27.11 -2.04
N LEU A 153 -9.68 27.26 -3.11
CA LEU A 153 -8.28 26.84 -3.13
C LEU A 153 -7.35 27.85 -2.45
N ALA A 154 -7.90 28.87 -1.77
CA ALA A 154 -7.11 29.90 -1.10
C ALA A 154 -6.27 29.31 0.04
N GLY A 155 -4.98 29.08 -0.22
CA GLY A 155 -4.03 28.48 0.72
C GLY A 155 -3.73 27.01 0.44
N ALA A 156 -4.38 26.39 -0.54
CA ALA A 156 -4.05 25.04 -0.99
C ALA A 156 -2.67 25.02 -1.68
N THR A 157 -1.88 23.98 -1.41
CA THR A 157 -0.56 23.82 -2.03
C THR A 157 -0.68 22.91 -3.25
N GLU A 158 -0.33 23.44 -4.42
CA GLU A 158 -0.30 22.65 -5.65
C GLU A 158 0.69 21.50 -5.49
N SER A 159 0.22 20.29 -5.75
CA SER A 159 0.93 19.03 -5.56
C SER A 159 1.20 18.37 -6.90
N VAL A 160 2.26 17.56 -6.96
CA VAL A 160 2.62 16.79 -8.14
C VAL A 160 2.12 15.35 -7.96
N PHE A 161 1.38 14.85 -8.93
CA PHE A 161 0.89 13.49 -9.02
C PHE A 161 1.34 12.80 -10.31
N ALA A 162 1.17 11.48 -10.37
CA ALA A 162 1.48 10.69 -11.54
C ALA A 162 0.61 11.15 -12.74
N GLY A 163 1.27 11.50 -13.85
CA GLY A 163 0.60 11.81 -15.11
C GLY A 163 -0.09 10.59 -15.74
N PRO A 164 -0.89 10.78 -16.80
CA PRO A 164 -1.62 9.71 -17.49
C PRO A 164 -0.77 8.47 -17.80
N ARG A 165 0.43 8.63 -18.38
CA ARG A 165 1.32 7.49 -18.70
C ARG A 165 1.76 6.75 -17.44
N ALA A 166 2.13 7.48 -16.39
CA ALA A 166 2.58 6.88 -15.14
C ALA A 166 1.42 6.16 -14.43
N ARG A 167 0.20 6.68 -14.50
CA ARG A 167 -1.01 6.03 -13.98
C ARG A 167 -1.31 4.73 -14.74
N GLU A 168 -1.26 4.76 -16.06
CA GLU A 168 -1.41 3.55 -16.90
C GLU A 168 -0.42 2.47 -16.46
N GLN A 169 0.85 2.81 -16.28
CA GLN A 169 1.91 1.89 -15.84
C GLN A 169 1.76 1.40 -14.40
N ILE A 170 1.31 2.25 -13.48
CA ILE A 170 1.18 1.92 -12.06
C ILE A 170 -0.09 1.10 -11.78
N GLU A 171 -1.15 1.33 -12.55
CA GLU A 171 -2.49 0.81 -12.27
C GLU A 171 -3.04 -0.10 -13.36
N GLN A 172 -3.18 0.39 -14.59
CA GLN A 172 -3.89 -0.32 -15.65
C GLN A 172 -3.09 -1.53 -16.17
N VAL A 173 -1.82 -1.32 -16.51
CA VAL A 173 -0.93 -2.37 -17.04
C VAL A 173 -0.81 -3.57 -16.10
N PRO A 174 -0.46 -3.41 -14.80
CA PRO A 174 -0.37 -4.56 -13.90
C PRO A 174 -1.73 -5.24 -13.65
N ARG A 175 -2.84 -4.49 -13.73
CA ARG A 175 -4.19 -5.04 -13.58
C ARG A 175 -4.59 -5.93 -14.77
N GLU A 176 -4.27 -5.51 -15.98
CA GLU A 176 -4.59 -6.26 -17.21
C GLU A 176 -3.57 -7.37 -17.50
N ASN A 177 -2.32 -7.14 -17.15
CA ASN A 177 -1.23 -8.09 -17.28
C ASN A 177 -0.50 -8.24 -15.94
N PRO A 178 -0.93 -9.18 -15.08
CA PRO A 178 -0.28 -9.45 -13.81
C PRO A 178 1.22 -9.77 -13.91
N ASP A 179 1.70 -10.28 -15.04
CA ASP A 179 3.12 -10.61 -15.24
C ASP A 179 3.94 -9.44 -15.81
N ALA A 180 3.33 -8.27 -16.01
CA ALA A 180 4.02 -7.07 -16.45
C ALA A 180 5.21 -6.73 -15.54
N PRO A 181 6.27 -6.12 -16.10
CA PRO A 181 7.41 -5.71 -15.30
C PRO A 181 6.99 -4.57 -14.34
N LEU A 182 7.72 -4.45 -13.22
CA LEU A 182 7.55 -3.37 -12.27
C LEU A 182 8.12 -2.07 -12.84
N PHE A 183 7.28 -1.07 -13.08
CA PHE A 183 7.68 0.23 -13.60
C PHE A 183 8.20 1.13 -12.48
N VAL A 184 9.44 1.60 -12.64
CA VAL A 184 10.14 2.50 -11.71
C VAL A 184 9.97 3.96 -12.13
N GLY A 185 9.94 4.22 -13.44
CA GLY A 185 9.91 5.56 -14.00
C GLY A 185 10.35 5.63 -15.46
N THR A 186 10.88 6.78 -15.85
CA THR A 186 11.36 7.04 -17.22
C THR A 186 12.89 7.19 -17.24
N GLY A 187 13.56 6.44 -18.11
CA GLY A 187 15.01 6.52 -18.30
C GLY A 187 15.46 7.78 -19.03
N THR A 188 16.50 8.44 -18.50
CA THR A 188 16.87 9.81 -18.93
C THR A 188 17.56 9.92 -20.29
N ARG A 189 18.10 8.83 -20.84
CA ARG A 189 18.85 8.86 -22.11
C ARG A 189 17.98 8.80 -23.36
N ALA A 190 16.77 8.27 -23.26
CA ALA A 190 15.93 7.99 -24.44
C ALA A 190 14.42 8.05 -24.17
N GLY A 191 13.99 8.46 -22.97
CA GLY A 191 12.58 8.47 -22.59
C GLY A 191 11.93 7.07 -22.57
N ARG A 192 12.74 6.00 -22.50
CA ARG A 192 12.25 4.62 -22.40
C ARG A 192 11.83 4.31 -20.98
N ASP A 193 10.87 3.42 -20.82
CA ASP A 193 10.46 2.94 -19.51
C ASP A 193 11.64 2.29 -18.78
N ALA A 194 11.81 2.70 -17.54
CA ALA A 194 12.67 2.03 -16.59
C ALA A 194 11.82 1.02 -15.83
N SER A 195 12.00 -0.26 -16.13
CA SER A 195 11.24 -1.33 -15.51
C SER A 195 12.15 -2.46 -15.01
N ILE A 196 11.61 -3.26 -14.10
CA ILE A 196 12.26 -4.45 -13.54
C ILE A 196 11.35 -5.63 -13.81
N GLU A 197 11.86 -6.62 -14.53
CA GLU A 197 11.14 -7.87 -14.78
C GLU A 197 10.69 -8.53 -13.48
N LYS A 198 9.43 -9.01 -13.45
CA LYS A 198 8.79 -9.45 -12.20
C LYS A 198 9.54 -10.59 -11.51
N ASP A 199 10.12 -11.51 -12.28
CA ASP A 199 10.96 -12.60 -11.78
C ASP A 199 12.29 -12.14 -11.16
N HIS A 200 12.78 -10.94 -11.51
CA HIS A 200 13.99 -10.36 -10.93
C HIS A 200 13.74 -9.76 -9.54
N LEU A 201 12.48 -9.48 -9.17
CA LEU A 201 12.13 -8.98 -7.84
C LEU A 201 12.49 -9.98 -6.73
N PHE A 202 12.41 -11.30 -7.01
CA PHE A 202 12.84 -12.34 -6.06
C PHE A 202 14.36 -12.40 -5.84
N ARG A 203 15.14 -11.56 -6.51
CA ARG A 203 16.56 -11.33 -6.22
C ARG A 203 16.78 -10.08 -5.37
N HIS A 204 15.73 -9.58 -4.74
CA HIS A 204 15.71 -8.52 -3.74
C HIS A 204 16.19 -7.17 -4.24
N ARG A 205 15.82 -6.15 -3.47
CA ARG A 205 16.04 -4.75 -3.80
C ARG A 205 16.52 -4.00 -2.58
N ALA A 206 17.57 -3.20 -2.76
CA ALA A 206 18.06 -2.27 -1.76
C ALA A 206 17.96 -0.84 -2.32
N ILE A 207 17.25 0.02 -1.59
CA ILE A 207 16.99 1.41 -1.98
C ILE A 207 17.67 2.33 -0.98
N PHE A 208 18.53 3.23 -1.47
CA PHE A 208 19.34 4.12 -0.64
C PHE A 208 19.07 5.59 -0.98
N GLY A 209 19.10 6.45 0.03
CA GLY A 209 19.10 7.91 -0.14
C GLY A 209 18.49 8.68 1.03
N VAL A 210 18.70 9.99 1.10
CA VAL A 210 18.21 10.83 2.20
C VAL A 210 16.70 11.12 2.10
N THR A 211 16.10 11.60 3.20
CA THR A 211 14.69 12.01 3.25
C THR A 211 14.37 13.07 2.20
N GLY A 212 13.17 13.03 1.61
CA GLY A 212 12.68 14.03 0.66
C GLY A 212 13.08 13.81 -0.81
N TYR A 213 13.81 12.73 -1.13
CA TYR A 213 14.28 12.47 -2.50
C TYR A 213 13.37 11.55 -3.32
N GLY A 214 12.27 11.04 -2.76
CA GLY A 214 11.28 10.22 -3.48
C GLY A 214 11.26 8.72 -3.15
N LYS A 215 11.98 8.27 -2.13
CA LYS A 215 12.01 6.84 -1.73
C LYS A 215 10.63 6.28 -1.37
N SER A 216 9.93 6.94 -0.45
CA SER A 216 8.56 6.57 -0.03
C SER A 216 7.58 6.55 -1.20
N THR A 217 7.66 7.54 -2.09
CA THR A 217 6.87 7.58 -3.33
C THR A 217 7.15 6.38 -4.23
N LEU A 218 8.43 6.03 -4.41
CA LEU A 218 8.81 4.85 -5.19
C LEU A 218 8.25 3.57 -4.57
N LEU A 219 8.42 3.37 -3.25
CA LEU A 219 7.93 2.18 -2.54
C LEU A 219 6.41 2.04 -2.63
N THR A 220 5.66 3.12 -2.39
CA THR A 220 4.18 3.09 -2.42
C THR A 220 3.63 2.86 -3.82
N ASN A 221 4.22 3.47 -4.85
CA ASN A 221 3.87 3.22 -6.25
C ASN A 221 4.16 1.77 -6.67
N GLU A 222 5.30 1.22 -6.26
CA GLU A 222 5.68 -0.16 -6.58
C GLU A 222 4.83 -1.18 -5.83
N PHE A 223 4.50 -0.92 -4.56
CA PHE A 223 3.58 -1.77 -3.80
C PHE A 223 2.19 -1.76 -4.43
N LYS A 224 1.67 -0.58 -4.83
CA LYS A 224 0.39 -0.49 -5.56
C LYS A 224 0.41 -1.33 -6.83
N GLN A 225 1.46 -1.25 -7.66
CA GLN A 225 1.57 -2.07 -8.88
C GLN A 225 1.44 -3.57 -8.60
N LEU A 226 2.07 -4.05 -7.52
CA LEU A 226 2.01 -5.46 -7.15
C LEU A 226 0.61 -5.85 -6.66
N VAL A 227 -0.05 -5.00 -5.87
CA VAL A 227 -1.43 -5.21 -5.44
C VAL A 227 -2.40 -5.19 -6.63
N GLU A 228 -2.19 -4.29 -7.59
CA GLU A 228 -2.97 -4.23 -8.83
C GLU A 228 -2.80 -5.51 -9.66
N ALA A 229 -1.60 -6.08 -9.68
CA ALA A 229 -1.34 -7.38 -10.27
C ALA A 229 -1.89 -8.58 -9.48
N GLY A 230 -2.67 -8.35 -8.42
CA GLY A 230 -3.28 -9.41 -7.60
C GLY A 230 -2.33 -10.07 -6.62
N ALA A 231 -1.12 -9.53 -6.41
CA ALA A 231 -0.19 -10.10 -5.45
C ALA A 231 -0.55 -9.72 -4.01
N GLY A 232 -0.17 -10.60 -3.07
CA GLY A 232 -0.13 -10.31 -1.65
C GLY A 232 1.21 -9.71 -1.23
N GLY A 233 1.19 -8.99 -0.11
CA GLY A 233 2.41 -8.39 0.40
C GLY A 233 2.26 -7.74 1.75
N CYS A 234 3.40 -7.47 2.37
CA CYS A 234 3.49 -6.74 3.61
C CYS A 234 4.29 -5.45 3.40
N PHE A 235 3.75 -4.34 3.90
CA PHE A 235 4.43 -3.06 3.95
C PHE A 235 4.68 -2.68 5.41
N VAL A 236 5.95 -2.64 5.81
CA VAL A 236 6.37 -2.24 7.15
C VAL A 236 6.81 -0.80 7.12
N ASP A 237 6.08 0.03 7.86
CA ASP A 237 6.31 1.47 7.96
C ASP A 237 6.48 1.89 9.42
N PRO A 238 7.73 1.99 9.89
CA PRO A 238 8.02 2.45 11.24
C PRO A 238 7.59 3.90 11.51
N LYS A 239 7.35 4.75 10.50
CA LYS A 239 6.90 6.13 10.67
C LYS A 239 5.38 6.24 10.70
N GLY A 240 4.74 5.58 9.77
CA GLY A 240 3.30 5.43 9.63
C GLY A 240 2.68 6.20 8.46
N ASP A 241 3.37 7.21 7.92
CA ASP A 241 2.84 8.08 6.85
C ASP A 241 2.60 7.32 5.54
N ASP A 242 3.47 6.36 5.20
CA ASP A 242 3.39 5.58 3.96
C ASP A 242 2.26 4.55 4.01
N SER A 243 1.99 3.98 5.19
CA SER A 243 0.85 3.06 5.38
C SER A 243 -0.50 3.75 5.19
N GLU A 244 -0.68 4.94 5.77
CA GLU A 244 -1.89 5.74 5.55
C GLU A 244 -2.03 6.13 4.08
N ARG A 245 -0.90 6.51 3.46
CA ARG A 245 -0.85 6.88 2.05
C ARG A 245 -1.20 5.74 1.11
N LEU A 246 -0.86 4.49 1.46
CA LEU A 246 -1.26 3.30 0.70
C LEU A 246 -2.78 3.11 0.73
N VAL A 247 -3.44 3.26 1.88
CA VAL A 247 -4.90 3.15 1.98
C VAL A 247 -5.63 4.14 1.06
N GLU A 248 -5.03 5.32 0.79
CA GLU A 248 -5.57 6.29 -0.16
C GLU A 248 -5.49 5.84 -1.64
N ILE A 249 -4.64 4.87 -2.00
CA ILE A 249 -4.39 4.47 -3.40
C ILE A 249 -4.56 2.99 -3.73
N LEU A 250 -4.74 2.14 -2.72
CA LEU A 250 -5.03 0.73 -2.94
C LEU A 250 -6.33 0.57 -3.76
N PRO A 251 -6.42 -0.42 -4.66
CA PRO A 251 -7.64 -0.65 -5.45
C PRO A 251 -8.81 -1.07 -4.56
N GLU A 252 -10.00 -0.55 -4.87
CA GLU A 252 -11.24 -0.83 -4.11
C GLU A 252 -11.51 -2.33 -3.96
N ARG A 253 -11.32 -3.09 -5.05
CA ARG A 253 -11.52 -4.55 -5.10
C ARG A 253 -10.64 -5.39 -4.18
N ARG A 254 -9.61 -4.80 -3.55
CA ARG A 254 -8.69 -5.50 -2.62
C ARG A 254 -8.80 -4.99 -1.18
N LEU A 255 -9.67 -4.02 -0.89
CA LEU A 255 -9.74 -3.44 0.46
C LEU A 255 -10.27 -4.42 1.51
N ASP A 256 -11.08 -5.39 1.13
CA ASP A 256 -11.56 -6.42 2.07
C ASP A 256 -10.42 -7.33 2.54
N GLU A 257 -9.37 -7.47 1.74
CA GLU A 257 -8.15 -8.24 2.02
C GLU A 257 -7.08 -7.42 2.75
N LEU A 258 -7.36 -6.15 3.08
CA LEU A 258 -6.44 -5.29 3.82
C LEU A 258 -6.45 -5.65 5.30
N ARG A 259 -5.33 -6.10 5.84
CA ARG A 259 -5.09 -6.28 7.28
C ARG A 259 -4.23 -5.14 7.81
N TRP A 260 -4.74 -4.42 8.80
CA TRP A 260 -4.05 -3.29 9.42
C TRP A 260 -3.46 -3.68 10.77
N LEU A 261 -2.14 -3.71 10.89
CA LEU A 261 -1.41 -4.01 12.12
C LEU A 261 -0.91 -2.72 12.78
N GLU A 262 -1.49 -2.36 13.92
CA GLU A 262 -1.11 -1.18 14.70
C GLU A 262 -1.32 -1.42 16.21
N PRO A 263 -0.35 -2.06 16.90
CA PRO A 263 -0.49 -2.44 18.31
C PRO A 263 -0.47 -1.24 19.29
N GLY A 264 -0.02 -0.07 18.81
CA GLY A 264 0.02 1.20 19.53
C GLY A 264 -0.97 2.24 19.02
N SER A 265 -2.05 1.81 18.32
CA SER A 265 -2.98 2.76 17.68
C SER A 265 -3.60 3.73 18.67
N SER A 266 -3.73 5.00 18.24
CA SER A 266 -4.47 6.04 18.96
C SER A 266 -5.92 6.17 18.49
N ARG A 267 -6.39 5.29 17.60
CA ARG A 267 -7.71 5.36 16.93
C ARG A 267 -8.82 4.59 17.67
N GLY A 268 -8.58 4.21 18.93
CA GLY A 268 -9.57 3.53 19.78
C GLY A 268 -9.34 2.02 19.86
N ALA A 269 -9.22 1.32 18.73
CA ALA A 269 -8.92 -0.12 18.68
C ALA A 269 -7.45 -0.37 18.31
N VAL A 270 -6.90 -1.49 18.78
CA VAL A 270 -5.54 -1.96 18.44
C VAL A 270 -5.61 -3.31 17.75
N SER A 271 -4.56 -3.64 17.01
CA SER A 271 -4.46 -4.93 16.33
C SER A 271 -3.09 -5.57 16.48
N GLY A 272 -3.07 -6.88 16.34
CA GLY A 272 -1.91 -7.74 16.45
C GLY A 272 -2.25 -9.13 15.92
N PHE A 273 -1.43 -10.13 16.19
CA PHE A 273 -1.66 -11.50 15.78
C PHE A 273 -1.23 -12.46 16.90
N ASN A 274 -1.70 -13.71 16.84
CA ASN A 274 -1.20 -14.76 17.70
C ASN A 274 0.09 -15.34 17.10
N PHE A 275 1.24 -15.10 17.72
CA PHE A 275 2.52 -15.57 17.16
C PHE A 275 2.60 -17.10 17.06
N LEU A 276 1.86 -17.83 17.90
CA LEU A 276 1.85 -19.30 17.92
C LEU A 276 0.92 -19.91 16.87
N GLU A 277 0.06 -19.13 16.24
CA GLU A 277 -0.90 -19.61 15.24
C GLU A 277 -0.17 -20.14 14.01
N LEU A 278 -0.54 -21.32 13.52
CA LEU A 278 -0.04 -21.91 12.27
C LEU A 278 -1.03 -21.79 11.10
N ASP A 279 -2.31 -21.61 11.39
CA ASP A 279 -3.43 -21.62 10.43
C ASP A 279 -3.45 -22.87 9.53
N LEU A 280 -3.10 -24.02 10.13
CA LEU A 280 -3.09 -25.32 9.46
C LEU A 280 -3.73 -26.36 10.38
N ASP A 281 -4.40 -27.34 9.76
CA ASP A 281 -4.86 -28.52 10.47
C ASP A 281 -3.63 -29.36 10.89
N PRO A 282 -3.56 -29.89 12.12
CA PRO A 282 -2.48 -30.81 12.52
C PRO A 282 -2.32 -32.04 11.60
N ALA A 283 -3.37 -32.42 10.87
CA ALA A 283 -3.31 -33.48 9.87
C ALA A 283 -2.73 -33.04 8.50
N ASP A 284 -2.48 -31.75 8.27
CA ASP A 284 -1.90 -31.24 7.04
C ASP A 284 -0.43 -31.69 6.90
N PRO A 285 0.00 -32.20 5.74
CA PRO A 285 1.40 -32.58 5.51
C PRO A 285 2.41 -31.47 5.83
N ALA A 286 2.06 -30.21 5.54
CA ALA A 286 2.94 -29.06 5.77
C ALA A 286 3.02 -28.62 7.23
N TYR A 287 2.20 -29.20 8.12
CA TYR A 287 2.09 -28.79 9.52
C TYR A 287 3.42 -28.89 10.26
N GLU A 288 4.11 -30.03 10.16
CA GLU A 288 5.40 -30.26 10.82
C GLU A 288 6.48 -29.28 10.32
N THR A 289 6.49 -29.01 9.01
CA THR A 289 7.40 -28.02 8.41
C THR A 289 7.10 -26.61 8.94
N ALA A 290 5.82 -26.24 9.05
CA ALA A 290 5.39 -24.95 9.57
C ALA A 290 5.73 -24.78 11.07
N LEU A 291 5.46 -25.82 11.86
CA LEU A 291 5.76 -25.89 13.29
C LEU A 291 7.27 -25.72 13.54
N ALA A 292 8.10 -26.49 12.84
CA ALA A 292 9.55 -26.38 12.96
C ALA A 292 10.05 -24.96 12.63
N ALA A 293 9.54 -24.35 11.57
CA ALA A 293 9.90 -22.99 11.18
C ALA A 293 9.46 -21.95 12.23
N LEU A 294 8.25 -22.10 12.80
CA LEU A 294 7.74 -21.24 13.87
C LEU A 294 8.60 -21.34 15.13
N ILE A 295 8.95 -22.56 15.57
CA ILE A 295 9.79 -22.76 16.76
C ILE A 295 11.19 -22.15 16.54
N GLU A 296 11.81 -22.36 15.38
CA GLU A 296 13.10 -21.74 15.05
C GLU A 296 13.03 -20.21 15.14
N ASP A 297 11.98 -19.60 14.57
CA ASP A 297 11.79 -18.15 14.60
C ASP A 297 11.43 -17.64 16.00
N LEU A 298 10.71 -18.40 16.83
CA LEU A 298 10.46 -18.09 18.23
C LEU A 298 11.76 -18.08 19.05
N VAL A 299 12.60 -19.11 18.89
CA VAL A 299 13.89 -19.19 19.59
C VAL A 299 14.78 -18.00 19.23
N ALA A 300 14.82 -17.65 17.94
CA ALA A 300 15.60 -16.54 17.46
C ALA A 300 15.00 -15.16 17.85
N LEU A 301 13.66 -15.04 17.93
CA LEU A 301 12.96 -13.87 18.47
C LEU A 301 13.33 -13.60 19.94
N LEU A 302 13.45 -14.67 20.73
CA LEU A 302 13.77 -14.62 22.15
C LEU A 302 15.29 -14.53 22.41
N GLY A 303 16.12 -14.87 21.43
CA GLY A 303 17.58 -14.87 21.58
C GLY A 303 18.09 -15.97 22.51
N VAL A 304 17.39 -17.10 22.59
CA VAL A 304 17.64 -18.18 23.59
C VAL A 304 18.31 -19.42 23.01
N ASN A 305 18.95 -19.30 21.83
CA ASN A 305 19.58 -20.41 21.10
C ASN A 305 20.54 -21.25 21.97
N GLU A 306 21.30 -20.63 22.87
CA GLU A 306 22.31 -21.32 23.68
C GLU A 306 21.70 -22.19 24.80
N VAL A 307 20.50 -21.86 25.26
CA VAL A 307 19.80 -22.57 26.34
C VAL A 307 18.67 -23.47 25.83
N TRP A 308 18.22 -23.25 24.59
CA TRP A 308 17.15 -24.01 23.96
C TRP A 308 17.63 -25.38 23.46
N GLY A 309 17.59 -26.38 24.36
CA GLY A 309 18.01 -27.74 24.05
C GLY A 309 16.93 -28.59 23.35
N PRO A 310 17.29 -29.79 22.84
CA PRO A 310 16.39 -30.68 22.12
C PRO A 310 15.13 -31.07 22.90
N HIS A 311 15.25 -31.26 24.23
CA HIS A 311 14.11 -31.64 25.08
C HIS A 311 13.06 -30.52 25.17
N LEU A 312 13.51 -29.27 25.36
CA LEU A 312 12.60 -28.13 25.35
C LEU A 312 12.02 -27.91 23.95
N ASN A 313 12.79 -28.14 22.89
CA ASN A 313 12.30 -28.05 21.52
C ASN A 313 11.14 -29.02 21.25
N GLN A 314 11.29 -30.29 21.67
CA GLN A 314 10.23 -31.29 21.55
C GLN A 314 8.99 -30.86 22.33
N LEU A 315 9.14 -30.48 23.61
CA LEU A 315 8.03 -30.06 24.45
C LEU A 315 7.34 -28.82 23.90
N ALA A 316 8.08 -27.81 23.46
CA ALA A 316 7.51 -26.61 22.86
C ALA A 316 6.76 -26.92 21.57
N SER A 317 7.23 -27.88 20.76
CA SER A 317 6.52 -28.36 19.58
C SER A 317 5.20 -29.00 19.98
N GLU A 318 5.20 -29.93 20.95
CA GLU A 318 3.99 -30.53 21.51
C GLU A 318 3.03 -29.47 22.09
N THR A 319 3.55 -28.46 22.79
CA THR A 319 2.76 -27.34 23.33
C THR A 319 2.11 -26.53 22.22
N VAL A 320 2.86 -26.10 21.21
CA VAL A 320 2.34 -25.28 20.12
C VAL A 320 1.33 -26.06 19.29
N THR A 321 1.55 -27.37 19.09
CA THR A 321 0.57 -28.24 18.45
C THR A 321 -0.74 -28.29 19.23
N ALA A 322 -0.66 -28.52 20.53
CA ALA A 322 -1.82 -28.57 21.40
C ALA A 322 -2.56 -27.22 21.47
N VAL A 323 -1.83 -26.10 21.49
CA VAL A 323 -2.41 -24.73 21.42
C VAL A 323 -3.20 -24.55 20.14
N ASN A 324 -2.61 -24.84 18.98
CA ASN A 324 -3.29 -24.67 17.69
C ASN A 324 -4.51 -25.58 17.56
N ALA A 325 -4.39 -26.84 17.98
CA ALA A 325 -5.52 -27.78 17.97
C ALA A 325 -6.64 -27.33 18.91
N HIS A 326 -6.30 -26.85 20.11
CA HIS A 326 -7.27 -26.32 21.08
C HIS A 326 -8.01 -25.10 20.53
N ASN A 327 -7.28 -24.08 20.09
CA ASN A 327 -7.87 -22.83 19.57
C ASN A 327 -8.83 -23.11 18.40
N ARG A 328 -8.44 -24.03 17.49
CA ARG A 328 -9.30 -24.47 16.39
C ARG A 328 -10.54 -25.24 16.85
N ALA A 329 -10.42 -26.10 17.87
CA ALA A 329 -11.51 -26.92 18.38
C ALA A 329 -12.49 -26.13 19.27
N ARG A 330 -12.03 -25.01 19.85
CA ARG A 330 -12.79 -24.14 20.77
C ARG A 330 -12.80 -22.69 20.28
N PRO A 331 -13.35 -22.38 19.08
CA PRO A 331 -13.34 -21.02 18.53
C PRO A 331 -14.20 -20.02 19.33
N ASP A 332 -15.11 -20.52 20.17
CA ASP A 332 -15.92 -19.69 21.07
C ASP A 332 -15.19 -19.33 22.38
N GLU A 333 -13.99 -19.89 22.61
CA GLU A 333 -13.15 -19.58 23.77
C GLU A 333 -11.93 -18.74 23.34
N PRO A 334 -11.44 -17.80 24.16
CA PRO A 334 -10.26 -17.02 23.81
C PRO A 334 -9.02 -17.90 23.58
N ASP A 335 -8.27 -17.62 22.52
CA ASP A 335 -7.10 -18.40 22.16
C ASP A 335 -6.07 -18.49 23.29
N LEU A 336 -5.37 -19.63 23.32
CA LEU A 336 -4.08 -19.76 23.99
C LEU A 336 -2.97 -19.12 23.14
N THR A 337 -2.05 -18.39 23.80
CA THR A 337 -1.02 -17.57 23.15
C THR A 337 0.35 -17.71 23.83
N LEU A 338 1.33 -16.90 23.41
CA LEU A 338 2.64 -16.79 24.06
C LEU A 338 2.56 -16.44 25.55
N VAL A 339 1.48 -15.77 26.01
CA VAL A 339 1.28 -15.48 27.43
C VAL A 339 1.10 -16.80 28.20
N ASP A 340 0.29 -17.73 27.70
CA ASP A 340 0.04 -19.00 28.37
C ASP A 340 1.29 -19.89 28.32
N PHE A 341 2.02 -19.89 27.19
CA PHE A 341 3.32 -20.56 27.08
C PHE A 341 4.31 -20.09 28.17
N ALA A 342 4.37 -18.79 28.45
CA ALA A 342 5.23 -18.25 29.49
C ALA A 342 4.86 -18.77 30.90
N HIS A 343 3.59 -19.05 31.16
CA HIS A 343 3.13 -19.57 32.46
C HIS A 343 3.51 -21.05 32.63
N LEU A 344 3.48 -21.84 31.55
CA LEU A 344 3.94 -23.23 31.55
C LEU A 344 5.41 -23.38 31.97
N LEU A 345 6.24 -22.38 31.69
CA LEU A 345 7.66 -22.38 32.08
C LEU A 345 7.85 -22.35 33.59
N THR A 346 6.94 -21.74 34.36
CA THR A 346 7.16 -21.49 35.80
C THR A 346 6.19 -22.16 36.74
N ASP A 347 4.91 -22.30 36.38
CA ASP A 347 3.89 -22.79 37.29
C ASP A 347 3.55 -24.27 37.00
N PRO A 348 3.86 -25.20 37.93
CA PRO A 348 3.42 -26.59 37.79
C PRO A 348 1.90 -26.73 37.64
N ALA A 349 1.13 -25.91 38.37
CA ALA A 349 -0.33 -25.98 38.32
C ALA A 349 -0.88 -25.46 36.98
N ALA A 350 -0.18 -24.53 36.32
CA ALA A 350 -0.53 -24.10 34.97
C ALA A 350 -0.36 -25.23 33.94
N ARG A 351 0.62 -26.14 34.14
CA ARG A 351 0.81 -27.30 33.25
C ARG A 351 -0.31 -28.32 33.39
N GLU A 352 -0.74 -28.56 34.63
CA GLU A 352 -1.90 -29.43 34.91
C GLU A 352 -3.16 -28.83 34.27
N ARG A 353 -3.44 -27.55 34.51
CA ARG A 353 -4.60 -26.85 33.91
C ARG A 353 -4.54 -26.83 32.38
N PHE A 354 -3.36 -26.68 31.79
CA PHE A 354 -3.19 -26.76 30.34
C PHE A 354 -3.53 -28.15 29.80
N ALA A 355 -3.00 -29.20 30.42
CA ALA A 355 -3.28 -30.57 30.03
C ALA A 355 -4.79 -30.89 30.15
N GLU A 356 -5.44 -30.46 31.23
CA GLU A 356 -6.88 -30.61 31.43
C GLU A 356 -7.68 -29.83 30.37
N ARG A 357 -7.29 -28.59 30.07
CA ARG A 357 -7.97 -27.72 29.10
C ARG A 357 -7.85 -28.25 27.67
N VAL A 358 -6.67 -28.74 27.28
CA VAL A 358 -6.42 -29.36 25.97
C VAL A 358 -7.17 -30.69 25.85
N ALA A 359 -7.16 -31.52 26.89
CA ALA A 359 -7.93 -32.76 26.92
C ALA A 359 -9.45 -32.52 26.83
N ALA A 360 -9.96 -31.46 27.47
CA ALA A 360 -11.36 -31.07 27.36
C ALA A 360 -11.77 -30.64 25.94
N ALA A 361 -10.81 -30.25 25.10
CA ALA A 361 -11.01 -29.95 23.68
C ALA A 361 -10.81 -31.16 22.76
N ASP A 362 -10.77 -32.39 23.31
CA ASP A 362 -10.52 -33.64 22.60
C ASP A 362 -9.18 -33.66 21.84
N VAL A 363 -8.18 -32.90 22.31
CA VAL A 363 -6.82 -32.89 21.77
C VAL A 363 -5.97 -33.87 22.58
N ASP A 364 -5.35 -34.83 21.88
CA ASP A 364 -4.48 -35.83 22.50
C ASP A 364 -3.15 -35.18 22.90
N LEU A 365 -2.85 -35.23 24.21
CA LEU A 365 -1.60 -34.77 24.80
C LEU A 365 -1.07 -35.90 25.66
N ASP A 366 0.26 -36.11 25.62
CA ASP A 366 0.90 -37.13 26.45
C ASP A 366 0.46 -36.97 27.92
N PRO A 367 -0.08 -38.01 28.57
CA PRO A 367 -0.51 -37.94 29.96
C PRO A 367 0.60 -37.49 30.93
N ASP A 368 1.85 -37.76 30.60
CA ASP A 368 3.02 -37.37 31.39
C ASP A 368 3.57 -35.99 30.99
N TYR A 369 2.89 -35.23 30.11
CA TYR A 369 3.35 -33.94 29.59
C TYR A 369 3.75 -32.97 30.71
N ALA A 370 2.92 -32.82 31.75
CA ALA A 370 3.19 -31.89 32.84
C ALA A 370 4.49 -32.25 33.60
N ASP A 371 4.71 -33.54 33.84
CA ASP A 371 5.91 -34.07 34.50
C ASP A 371 7.15 -33.95 33.59
N ARG A 372 7.02 -34.32 32.31
CA ARG A 372 8.08 -34.20 31.30
C ARG A 372 8.52 -32.74 31.12
N PHE A 373 7.57 -31.80 31.14
CA PHE A 373 7.84 -30.37 31.07
C PHE A 373 8.47 -29.85 32.37
N GLY A 374 8.00 -30.31 33.53
CA GLY A 374 8.59 -29.98 34.83
C GLY A 374 10.04 -30.46 34.98
N ALA A 375 10.40 -31.57 34.33
CA ALA A 375 11.75 -32.13 34.31
C ALA A 375 12.75 -31.32 33.47
N VAL A 376 12.31 -30.36 32.64
CA VAL A 376 13.22 -29.39 32.01
C VAL A 376 13.95 -28.61 33.13
N PRO A 377 15.28 -28.47 33.07
CA PRO A 377 16.04 -27.77 34.10
C PRO A 377 15.45 -26.39 34.41
N GLU A 378 15.31 -26.07 35.69
CA GLU A 378 14.71 -24.81 36.12
C GLU A 378 15.46 -23.60 35.55
N ALA A 379 16.80 -23.65 35.50
CA ALA A 379 17.61 -22.59 34.90
C ALA A 379 17.27 -22.35 33.42
N THR A 380 17.01 -23.41 32.64
CA THR A 380 16.59 -23.30 31.23
C THR A 380 15.20 -22.67 31.14
N ARG A 381 14.23 -23.15 31.94
CA ARG A 381 12.86 -22.61 31.94
C ARG A 381 12.85 -21.12 32.34
N THR A 382 13.62 -20.75 33.35
CA THR A 382 13.75 -19.37 33.82
C THR A 382 14.37 -18.46 32.76
N ALA A 383 15.46 -18.88 32.10
CA ALA A 383 16.09 -18.08 31.04
C ALA A 383 15.14 -17.80 29.87
N VAL A 384 14.36 -18.80 29.43
CA VAL A 384 13.37 -18.63 28.36
C VAL A 384 12.23 -17.69 28.80
N ARG A 385 11.78 -17.82 30.05
CA ARG A 385 10.76 -16.93 30.61
C ARG A 385 11.25 -15.49 30.69
N GLU A 386 12.47 -15.25 31.15
CA GLU A 386 13.06 -13.90 31.22
C GLU A 386 13.17 -13.26 29.83
N ALA A 387 13.42 -14.06 28.78
CA ALA A 387 13.39 -13.58 27.40
C ALA A 387 11.98 -13.25 26.90
N LEU A 388 10.94 -13.96 27.38
CA LEU A 388 9.53 -13.71 27.07
C LEU A 388 8.97 -12.50 27.81
N VAL A 389 9.45 -12.19 29.02
CA VAL A 389 8.95 -11.09 29.87
C VAL A 389 8.83 -9.76 29.10
N PRO A 390 9.85 -9.28 28.35
CA PRO A 390 9.74 -8.06 27.55
C PRO A 390 8.69 -8.10 26.42
N TRP A 391 8.22 -9.29 26.03
CA TRP A 391 7.15 -9.47 25.03
C TRP A 391 5.77 -9.51 25.66
N ILE A 392 5.64 -10.03 26.88
CA ILE A 392 4.34 -10.22 27.53
C ILE A 392 3.99 -9.13 28.53
N GLU A 393 4.96 -8.45 29.15
CA GLU A 393 4.68 -7.40 30.16
C GLU A 393 4.49 -6.01 29.54
N ASN A 394 5.21 -5.70 28.46
CA ASN A 394 5.00 -4.46 27.72
C ASN A 394 3.70 -4.57 26.90
N PRO A 395 2.70 -3.68 27.10
CA PRO A 395 1.41 -3.81 26.43
C PRO A 395 1.49 -3.81 24.90
N ILE A 396 2.38 -3.01 24.32
CA ILE A 396 2.46 -2.85 22.86
C ILE A 396 3.06 -4.10 22.22
N THR A 397 4.12 -4.66 22.80
CA THR A 397 4.66 -5.94 22.31
C THR A 397 3.67 -7.07 22.52
N ARG A 398 3.00 -7.13 23.67
CA ARG A 398 2.00 -8.16 23.98
C ARG A 398 0.84 -8.12 22.97
N ARG A 399 0.28 -6.92 22.74
CA ARG A 399 -0.80 -6.72 21.76
C ARG A 399 -0.41 -7.20 20.38
N LEU A 400 0.84 -6.97 19.96
CA LEU A 400 1.30 -7.44 18.65
C LEU A 400 1.37 -8.97 18.53
N VAL A 401 1.92 -9.67 19.52
CA VAL A 401 2.35 -11.08 19.35
C VAL A 401 1.48 -12.09 20.12
N ALA A 402 0.60 -11.64 20.99
CA ALA A 402 -0.23 -12.47 21.85
C ALA A 402 -1.71 -12.06 21.79
N ALA A 403 -2.15 -11.62 20.61
CA ALA A 403 -3.57 -11.40 20.35
C ALA A 403 -4.33 -12.72 20.54
N ARG A 404 -5.46 -12.70 21.27
CA ARG A 404 -6.26 -13.91 21.53
C ARG A 404 -7.35 -14.11 20.46
N ASP A 405 -8.00 -13.05 20.03
CA ASP A 405 -9.18 -13.14 19.15
C ASP A 405 -8.98 -12.30 17.89
N SER A 406 -7.77 -12.32 17.31
CA SER A 406 -7.49 -11.51 16.13
C SER A 406 -7.82 -12.27 14.84
N GLU A 407 -8.54 -11.59 13.95
CA GLU A 407 -8.70 -12.03 12.57
C GLU A 407 -7.41 -11.92 11.75
N ILE A 408 -6.37 -11.24 12.26
CA ILE A 408 -5.08 -11.14 11.59
C ILE A 408 -4.27 -12.40 11.83
N SER A 409 -4.21 -13.22 10.80
CA SER A 409 -3.32 -14.37 10.71
C SER A 409 -2.24 -14.11 9.68
N VAL A 410 -0.97 -14.05 10.12
CA VAL A 410 0.17 -13.88 9.20
C VAL A 410 0.31 -15.08 8.25
N PRO A 411 0.16 -16.34 8.70
CA PRO A 411 0.10 -17.50 7.79
C PRO A 411 -0.98 -17.38 6.72
N ARG A 412 -2.20 -16.99 7.10
CA ARG A 412 -3.32 -16.78 6.18
C ARG A 412 -3.03 -15.67 5.19
N ALA A 413 -2.56 -14.52 5.68
CA ALA A 413 -2.22 -13.39 4.83
C ALA A 413 -1.16 -13.77 3.78
N VAL A 414 -0.20 -14.59 4.18
CA VAL A 414 0.78 -15.18 3.26
C VAL A 414 0.10 -16.17 2.32
N ALA A 415 -0.65 -17.16 2.80
CA ALA A 415 -1.27 -18.21 2.00
C ALA A 415 -2.28 -17.70 0.95
N ASP A 416 -3.12 -16.74 1.34
CA ASP A 416 -4.23 -16.22 0.54
C ASP A 416 -3.85 -14.96 -0.25
N GLY A 417 -2.64 -14.44 -0.04
CA GLY A 417 -2.14 -13.26 -0.75
C GLY A 417 -2.80 -11.95 -0.30
N GLU A 418 -3.11 -11.84 1.00
CA GLU A 418 -3.67 -10.61 1.59
C GLU A 418 -2.65 -9.45 1.66
N ILE A 419 -3.14 -8.27 2.01
CA ILE A 419 -2.35 -7.04 2.11
C ILE A 419 -2.14 -6.69 3.58
N LEU A 420 -0.92 -6.83 4.07
CA LEU A 420 -0.57 -6.53 5.46
C LEU A 420 0.12 -5.17 5.58
N LEU A 421 -0.58 -4.14 6.07
CA LEU A 421 0.02 -2.85 6.37
C LEU A 421 0.38 -2.76 7.84
N VAL A 422 1.66 -2.48 8.13
CA VAL A 422 2.20 -2.54 9.49
C VAL A 422 2.71 -1.17 9.90
N ARG A 423 2.03 -0.59 10.88
CA ARG A 423 2.31 0.75 11.39
C ARG A 423 2.71 0.67 12.87
N MET A 424 3.81 1.35 13.20
CA MET A 424 4.38 1.36 14.57
C MET A 424 4.41 2.77 15.18
N GLY A 425 3.42 3.62 14.86
CA GLY A 425 3.43 5.07 15.09
C GLY A 425 3.82 5.50 16.52
N GLY A 426 4.57 6.61 16.64
CA GLY A 426 4.93 7.22 17.93
C GLY A 426 5.97 6.48 18.79
N GLU A 427 6.23 5.19 18.54
CA GLU A 427 7.04 4.37 19.44
C GLU A 427 8.56 4.65 19.42
N PRO A 428 9.28 4.37 20.51
CA PRO A 428 10.75 4.44 20.53
C PRO A 428 11.39 3.53 19.48
N LYS A 429 12.52 3.96 18.90
CA LYS A 429 13.25 3.22 17.84
C LYS A 429 13.51 1.74 18.19
N GLU A 430 13.87 1.46 19.44
CA GLU A 430 14.15 0.09 19.91
C GLU A 430 12.90 -0.79 19.89
N LEU A 431 11.76 -0.24 20.28
CA LEU A 431 10.47 -0.93 20.25
C LEU A 431 10.02 -1.15 18.80
N LYS A 432 10.14 -0.14 17.93
CA LYS A 432 9.85 -0.27 16.48
C LYS A 432 10.65 -1.40 15.83
N ARG A 433 11.97 -1.47 16.09
CA ARG A 433 12.83 -2.57 15.61
C ARG A 433 12.31 -3.92 16.09
N LYS A 434 12.03 -4.02 17.39
CA LYS A 434 11.55 -5.26 18.03
C LYS A 434 10.22 -5.73 17.40
N LEU A 435 9.23 -4.87 17.31
CA LEU A 435 7.91 -5.16 16.73
C LEU A 435 8.03 -5.55 15.25
N SER A 436 8.81 -4.79 14.47
CA SER A 436 9.00 -5.05 13.04
C SER A 436 9.67 -6.40 12.82
N MET A 437 10.68 -6.75 13.62
CA MET A 437 11.33 -8.05 13.53
C MET A 437 10.42 -9.22 13.92
N ALA A 438 9.47 -9.04 14.84
CA ALA A 438 8.47 -10.07 15.11
C ALA A 438 7.60 -10.36 13.87
N VAL A 439 7.14 -9.31 13.17
CA VAL A 439 6.38 -9.46 11.93
C VAL A 439 7.22 -10.12 10.84
N LEU A 440 8.46 -9.65 10.62
CA LEU A 440 9.37 -10.20 9.61
C LEU A 440 9.66 -11.69 9.84
N ARG A 441 9.92 -12.07 11.09
CA ARG A 441 10.12 -13.47 11.49
C ARG A 441 8.86 -14.30 11.26
N ARG A 442 7.70 -13.78 11.62
CA ARG A 442 6.44 -14.51 11.41
C ARG A 442 6.15 -14.71 9.92
N ILE A 443 6.37 -13.69 9.08
CA ILE A 443 6.30 -13.83 7.61
C ILE A 443 7.31 -14.86 7.14
N TRP A 444 8.55 -14.82 7.63
CA TRP A 444 9.59 -15.77 7.24
C TRP A 444 9.23 -17.22 7.59
N SER A 445 8.71 -17.48 8.78
CA SER A 445 8.16 -18.76 9.20
C SER A 445 7.06 -19.23 8.24
N ALA A 446 6.05 -18.39 7.97
CA ALA A 446 4.94 -18.72 7.08
C ALA A 446 5.39 -19.00 5.63
N ILE A 447 6.41 -18.28 5.15
CA ILE A 447 7.00 -18.51 3.83
C ILE A 447 7.77 -19.84 3.79
N ARG A 448 8.52 -20.18 4.85
CA ARG A 448 9.23 -21.46 4.96
C ARG A 448 8.29 -22.66 5.10
N ALA A 449 7.11 -22.48 5.69
CA ALA A 449 6.07 -23.52 5.74
C ALA A 449 5.68 -24.05 4.34
N ARG A 450 5.87 -23.24 3.29
CA ARG A 450 5.60 -23.63 1.89
C ARG A 450 6.68 -24.55 1.28
N ALA A 451 7.66 -25.03 2.06
CA ALA A 451 8.79 -25.81 1.53
C ALA A 451 8.37 -27.07 0.77
N GLU A 452 7.23 -27.66 1.15
CA GLU A 452 6.68 -28.87 0.54
C GLU A 452 5.97 -28.61 -0.79
N ARG A 453 5.57 -27.36 -1.05
CA ARG A 453 4.96 -26.98 -2.33
C ARG A 453 6.03 -26.90 -3.42
N ASP A 454 5.69 -27.36 -4.61
CA ASP A 454 6.53 -27.23 -5.79
C ASP A 454 6.79 -25.74 -6.06
N ARG A 455 8.01 -25.36 -6.48
CA ARG A 455 8.38 -23.94 -6.64
C ARG A 455 7.47 -23.16 -7.62
N ARG A 456 6.85 -23.88 -8.56
CA ARG A 456 5.91 -23.32 -9.55
C ARG A 456 4.54 -23.01 -8.94
N ASP A 457 4.18 -23.67 -7.85
CA ASP A 457 2.89 -23.58 -7.17
C ASP A 457 2.98 -22.69 -5.91
N ARG A 458 4.10 -21.97 -5.75
CA ARG A 458 4.31 -21.01 -4.67
C ARG A 458 3.92 -19.63 -5.16
N ASP A 459 2.82 -19.10 -4.61
CA ASP A 459 2.39 -17.74 -4.91
C ASP A 459 3.42 -16.72 -4.43
N PRO A 460 3.75 -15.72 -5.26
CA PRO A 460 4.61 -14.60 -4.86
C PRO A 460 4.09 -13.88 -3.63
N PHE A 461 5.00 -13.55 -2.71
CA PHE A 461 4.71 -12.63 -1.61
C PHE A 461 5.79 -11.55 -1.58
N TYR A 462 5.39 -10.30 -1.34
CA TYR A 462 6.29 -9.16 -1.43
C TYR A 462 6.39 -8.43 -0.09
N LEU A 463 7.60 -8.36 0.47
CA LEU A 463 7.87 -7.61 1.70
C LEU A 463 8.59 -6.31 1.38
N PHE A 464 8.00 -5.21 1.81
CA PHE A 464 8.56 -3.86 1.75
C PHE A 464 8.83 -3.39 3.17
N CYS A 465 10.03 -2.86 3.42
CA CYS A 465 10.32 -2.15 4.66
C CYS A 465 10.86 -0.77 4.31
N ASP A 466 10.07 0.27 4.62
CA ASP A 466 10.61 1.62 4.67
C ASP A 466 11.44 1.81 5.96
N GLU A 467 12.37 2.74 5.91
CA GLU A 467 13.29 3.04 7.02
C GLU A 467 13.88 1.79 7.67
N PHE A 468 14.47 0.92 6.87
CA PHE A 468 14.98 -0.37 7.30
C PHE A 468 16.03 -0.28 8.43
N ASP A 469 16.69 0.87 8.60
CA ASP A 469 17.54 1.17 9.77
C ASP A 469 16.80 1.37 11.10
N ASN A 470 15.47 1.44 11.06
CA ASN A 470 14.54 1.36 12.20
C ASN A 470 13.89 -0.03 12.34
N VAL A 471 14.28 -1.00 11.52
CA VAL A 471 13.79 -2.39 11.56
C VAL A 471 14.93 -3.36 11.91
N ALA A 472 16.05 -3.27 11.19
CA ALA A 472 17.10 -4.27 11.22
C ALA A 472 17.72 -4.47 12.62
N LEU A 473 17.92 -5.75 12.99
CA LEU A 473 18.67 -6.19 14.16
C LEU A 473 19.95 -6.90 13.72
N ALA A 474 20.94 -6.92 14.62
CA ALA A 474 22.20 -7.65 14.45
C ALA A 474 21.99 -9.15 14.72
N ASP A 475 21.17 -9.80 13.89
CA ASP A 475 20.93 -11.25 13.94
C ASP A 475 20.92 -11.87 12.53
N GLU A 476 20.83 -13.20 12.48
CA GLU A 476 20.94 -13.97 11.23
C GLU A 476 19.65 -13.98 10.38
N THR A 477 18.55 -13.41 10.86
CA THR A 477 17.24 -13.52 10.18
C THR A 477 17.25 -12.80 8.85
N ILE A 478 17.71 -11.55 8.83
CA ILE A 478 17.74 -10.74 7.62
C ILE A 478 18.70 -11.36 6.58
N THR A 479 19.86 -11.83 7.02
CA THR A 479 20.84 -12.47 6.12
C THR A 479 20.33 -13.81 5.61
N ALA A 480 19.63 -14.59 6.43
CA ALA A 480 18.96 -15.82 6.01
C ALA A 480 17.82 -15.54 5.01
N MET A 481 16.98 -14.52 5.26
CA MET A 481 15.93 -14.10 4.34
C MET A 481 16.54 -13.69 2.99
N LEU A 482 17.53 -12.80 2.98
CA LEU A 482 18.20 -12.34 1.75
C LEU A 482 18.84 -13.47 0.94
N SER A 483 19.37 -14.50 1.60
CA SER A 483 20.05 -15.60 0.91
C SER A 483 19.11 -16.74 0.47
N LYS A 484 18.01 -16.98 1.17
CA LYS A 484 17.15 -18.18 0.97
C LYS A 484 15.79 -17.87 0.36
N SER A 485 15.25 -16.68 0.55
CA SER A 485 13.84 -16.35 0.26
C SER A 485 13.46 -16.44 -1.23
N ARG A 486 14.42 -16.25 -2.14
CA ARG A 486 14.22 -16.45 -3.59
C ARG A 486 13.62 -17.81 -3.95
N SER A 487 14.07 -18.86 -3.28
CA SER A 487 13.58 -20.23 -3.52
C SER A 487 12.12 -20.40 -3.07
N TYR A 488 11.67 -19.57 -2.13
CA TYR A 488 10.32 -19.56 -1.57
C TYR A 488 9.38 -18.53 -2.22
N ARG A 489 9.80 -17.88 -3.32
CA ARG A 489 9.00 -16.82 -3.99
C ARG A 489 8.65 -15.64 -3.06
N LEU A 490 9.52 -15.34 -2.09
CA LEU A 490 9.44 -14.11 -1.30
C LEU A 490 10.41 -13.07 -1.87
N SER A 491 9.88 -11.90 -2.21
CA SER A 491 10.64 -10.72 -2.64
C SER A 491 10.87 -9.79 -1.45
N LEU A 492 12.03 -9.16 -1.39
CA LEU A 492 12.42 -8.26 -0.29
C LEU A 492 12.83 -6.93 -0.90
N THR A 493 12.16 -5.85 -0.48
CA THR A 493 12.51 -4.47 -0.83
C THR A 493 12.83 -3.72 0.45
N PHE A 494 14.11 -3.42 0.67
CA PHE A 494 14.57 -2.71 1.86
C PHE A 494 15.05 -1.31 1.49
N CYS A 495 14.45 -0.30 2.11
CA CYS A 495 14.79 1.10 1.92
C CYS A 495 15.51 1.64 3.15
N THR A 496 16.69 2.24 3.01
CA THR A 496 17.40 2.85 4.15
C THR A 496 18.02 4.18 3.80
N GLN A 497 18.02 5.06 4.79
CA GLN A 497 18.65 6.37 4.70
C GLN A 497 20.09 6.34 5.17
N TYR A 498 20.46 5.39 6.02
CA TYR A 498 21.75 5.37 6.69
C TYR A 498 22.29 3.94 6.72
N PRO A 499 22.85 3.42 5.62
CA PRO A 499 23.38 2.06 5.60
C PRO A 499 24.43 1.83 6.70
N GLY A 500 25.20 2.86 7.07
CA GLY A 500 26.17 2.77 8.18
C GLY A 500 25.56 2.71 9.59
N GLN A 501 24.23 2.79 9.76
CA GLN A 501 23.54 2.48 11.03
C GLN A 501 23.10 1.02 11.11
N LEU A 502 23.14 0.29 9.99
CA LEU A 502 22.80 -1.12 9.97
C LEU A 502 23.96 -1.96 10.53
N PRO A 503 23.68 -3.15 11.10
CA PRO A 503 24.71 -4.12 11.41
C PRO A 503 25.54 -4.47 10.17
N GLU A 504 26.85 -4.68 10.33
CA GLU A 504 27.78 -4.94 9.22
C GLU A 504 27.35 -6.15 8.38
N SER A 505 26.93 -7.25 9.02
CA SER A 505 26.41 -8.45 8.34
C SER A 505 25.17 -8.18 7.49
N VAL A 506 24.31 -7.25 7.91
CA VAL A 506 23.13 -6.83 7.16
C VAL A 506 23.53 -6.00 5.95
N VAL A 507 24.47 -5.07 6.10
CA VAL A 507 25.01 -4.28 4.98
C VAL A 507 25.63 -5.20 3.93
N GLU A 508 26.51 -6.12 4.35
CA GLU A 508 27.10 -7.12 3.46
C GLU A 508 26.03 -7.97 2.78
N GLY A 509 25.01 -8.39 3.53
CA GLY A 509 23.86 -9.13 3.01
C GLY A 509 23.12 -8.38 1.91
N LEU A 510 22.75 -7.10 2.14
CA LEU A 510 22.08 -6.25 1.17
C LEU A 510 22.92 -6.08 -0.10
N VAL A 511 24.19 -5.81 0.08
CA VAL A 511 25.14 -5.52 -1.00
C VAL A 511 25.44 -6.75 -1.86
N SER A 512 25.43 -7.94 -1.26
CA SER A 512 25.74 -9.21 -1.94
C SER A 512 24.53 -9.93 -2.53
N ASN A 513 23.36 -9.83 -1.88
CA ASN A 513 22.17 -10.61 -2.26
C ASN A 513 21.09 -9.80 -2.98
N CYS A 514 21.09 -8.46 -2.89
CA CYS A 514 20.19 -7.64 -3.69
C CYS A 514 20.77 -7.41 -5.09
N ASP A 515 20.11 -7.95 -6.10
CA ASP A 515 20.57 -7.82 -7.49
C ASP A 515 20.21 -6.45 -8.08
N THR A 516 19.13 -5.84 -7.60
CA THR A 516 18.78 -4.45 -7.94
C THR A 516 19.12 -3.52 -6.78
N VAL A 517 20.09 -2.63 -7.01
CA VAL A 517 20.37 -1.50 -6.12
C VAL A 517 19.80 -0.25 -6.76
N VAL A 518 19.09 0.55 -5.97
CA VAL A 518 18.56 1.85 -6.37
C VAL A 518 19.16 2.92 -5.45
N SER A 519 19.75 3.94 -6.04
CA SER A 519 20.33 5.07 -5.30
C SER A 519 19.68 6.36 -5.74
N PHE A 520 18.94 6.97 -4.82
CA PHE A 520 18.74 8.41 -4.82
C PHE A 520 20.03 9.08 -4.31
N ASN A 521 19.97 10.37 -3.97
CA ASN A 521 21.11 11.04 -3.35
C ASN A 521 21.40 10.45 -1.95
N PRO A 522 22.60 9.89 -1.70
CA PRO A 522 23.00 9.34 -0.41
C PRO A 522 23.27 10.39 0.68
N GLY A 523 23.30 11.68 0.33
CA GLY A 523 23.58 12.80 1.24
C GLY A 523 25.03 12.91 1.68
N SER A 524 25.82 11.83 1.62
CA SER A 524 27.26 11.90 1.86
C SER A 524 28.04 10.84 1.10
N ARG A 525 29.31 11.15 0.84
CA ARG A 525 30.25 10.23 0.17
C ARG A 525 30.40 8.89 0.90
N ARG A 526 30.51 8.93 2.23
CA ARG A 526 30.64 7.72 3.07
C ARG A 526 29.49 6.74 2.88
N GLN A 527 28.27 7.24 2.72
CA GLN A 527 27.11 6.38 2.49
C GLN A 527 27.12 5.80 1.07
N ALA A 528 27.47 6.63 0.07
CA ALA A 528 27.58 6.18 -1.32
C ALA A 528 28.61 5.05 -1.48
N GLU A 529 29.77 5.16 -0.82
CA GLU A 529 30.86 4.16 -0.83
C GLU A 529 30.42 2.76 -0.38
N THR A 530 29.29 2.65 0.32
CA THR A 530 28.77 1.37 0.79
C THR A 530 28.22 0.50 -0.35
N TYR A 531 27.73 1.10 -1.44
CA TYR A 531 27.02 0.37 -2.50
C TYR A 531 27.37 0.85 -3.93
N ASN A 532 28.23 1.85 -4.10
CA ASN A 532 28.54 2.44 -5.40
C ASN A 532 29.15 1.42 -6.38
N SER A 533 29.95 0.47 -5.89
CA SER A 533 30.62 -0.54 -6.72
C SER A 533 29.64 -1.52 -7.37
N GLN A 534 28.49 -1.75 -6.73
CA GLN A 534 27.42 -2.62 -7.18
C GLN A 534 26.62 -1.95 -8.30
N LEU A 535 26.41 -0.65 -8.18
CA LEU A 535 25.86 0.19 -9.25
C LEU A 535 26.86 0.35 -10.40
N GLY A 536 28.15 0.52 -10.10
CA GLY A 536 29.16 0.93 -11.07
C GLY A 536 29.07 2.42 -11.40
N VAL A 537 28.73 3.25 -10.41
CA VAL A 537 28.59 4.71 -10.54
C VAL A 537 29.55 5.38 -9.54
N ASP A 538 30.21 6.46 -9.96
CA ASP A 538 31.12 7.19 -9.09
C ASP A 538 30.38 7.87 -7.93
N VAL A 539 31.05 7.92 -6.77
CA VAL A 539 30.50 8.52 -5.53
C VAL A 539 30.02 9.95 -5.77
N ASP A 540 30.81 10.75 -6.50
CA ASP A 540 30.47 12.14 -6.80
C ASP A 540 29.18 12.27 -7.62
N THR A 541 28.97 11.37 -8.58
CA THR A 541 27.74 11.32 -9.37
C THR A 541 26.53 11.00 -8.50
N LEU A 542 26.65 10.04 -7.58
CA LEU A 542 25.56 9.70 -6.65
C LEU A 542 25.24 10.86 -5.69
N THR A 543 26.27 11.51 -5.12
CA THR A 543 26.07 12.64 -4.20
C THR A 543 25.58 13.92 -4.88
N GLY A 544 25.78 14.05 -6.20
CA GLY A 544 25.27 15.16 -7.00
C GLY A 544 23.86 14.94 -7.54
N GLU A 545 23.20 13.84 -7.17
CA GLU A 545 21.89 13.50 -7.72
C GLU A 545 20.79 14.46 -7.24
N SER A 546 19.84 14.75 -8.13
CA SER A 546 18.69 15.62 -7.91
C SER A 546 17.53 14.87 -7.25
N ASN A 547 16.61 15.61 -6.64
CA ASN A 547 15.37 15.04 -6.09
C ASN A 547 14.59 14.27 -7.17
N TYR A 548 13.97 13.15 -6.78
CA TYR A 548 13.13 12.30 -7.65
C TYR A 548 13.86 11.65 -8.82
N HIS A 549 15.19 11.67 -8.79
CA HIS A 549 16.02 10.94 -9.71
C HIS A 549 16.79 9.87 -8.96
N ALA A 550 16.89 8.70 -9.57
CA ALA A 550 17.64 7.59 -9.03
C ALA A 550 18.55 6.97 -10.08
N TRP A 551 19.69 6.46 -9.62
CA TRP A 551 20.52 5.53 -10.37
C TRP A 551 20.12 4.11 -10.01
N LEU A 552 19.92 3.29 -11.03
CA LEU A 552 19.80 1.85 -10.83
C LEU A 552 20.52 1.09 -11.94
N ARG A 553 20.66 -0.19 -11.67
CA ARG A 553 21.19 -1.18 -12.58
C ARG A 553 20.27 -2.40 -12.49
N THR A 554 19.87 -2.93 -13.63
CA THR A 554 18.97 -4.09 -13.69
C THR A 554 19.70 -5.27 -14.31
N THR A 555 19.16 -6.47 -14.10
CA THR A 555 19.63 -7.68 -14.76
C THR A 555 18.83 -7.88 -16.04
N LEU A 556 19.51 -8.10 -17.15
CA LEU A 556 18.90 -8.34 -18.45
C LEU A 556 18.48 -9.81 -18.56
N SER A 557 17.20 -10.08 -18.81
CA SER A 557 16.68 -11.45 -18.80
C SER A 557 17.29 -12.35 -19.88
N GLU A 558 17.68 -11.78 -21.03
CA GLU A 558 18.22 -12.53 -22.16
C GLU A 558 19.61 -13.12 -21.90
N SER A 559 20.50 -12.34 -21.27
CA SER A 559 21.90 -12.71 -21.05
C SER A 559 22.22 -13.01 -19.59
N MET A 560 21.33 -12.67 -18.66
CA MET A 560 21.58 -12.62 -17.21
C MET A 560 22.75 -11.70 -16.82
N GLU A 561 23.24 -10.87 -17.74
CA GLU A 561 24.22 -9.85 -17.46
C GLU A 561 23.54 -8.64 -16.82
N ARG A 562 24.29 -7.90 -16.01
CA ARG A 562 23.77 -6.64 -15.49
C ARG A 562 23.93 -5.56 -16.56
N SER A 563 22.93 -4.68 -16.65
CA SER A 563 22.96 -3.49 -17.49
C SER A 563 24.11 -2.56 -17.10
N ALA A 564 24.44 -1.60 -17.96
CA ALA A 564 25.10 -0.39 -17.50
C ALA A 564 24.17 0.34 -16.51
N ALA A 565 24.72 1.06 -15.53
CA ALA A 565 23.91 1.92 -14.68
C ALA A 565 23.22 3.00 -15.53
N PHE A 566 21.97 3.28 -15.21
CA PHE A 566 21.18 4.30 -15.87
C PHE A 566 20.41 5.13 -14.83
N ARG A 567 20.22 6.39 -15.18
CA ARG A 567 19.50 7.37 -14.38
C ARG A 567 18.03 7.36 -14.79
N VAL A 568 17.15 7.46 -13.81
CA VAL A 568 15.70 7.37 -13.97
C VAL A 568 15.03 8.52 -13.25
N TYR A 569 14.08 9.15 -13.94
CA TYR A 569 13.06 9.99 -13.35
C TYR A 569 12.01 9.07 -12.73
N THR A 570 11.96 8.96 -11.41
CA THR A 570 11.00 8.04 -10.77
C THR A 570 9.57 8.53 -10.95
N HIS A 571 8.60 7.63 -11.03
CA HIS A 571 7.21 8.04 -11.13
C HIS A 571 6.81 8.99 -9.98
N PRO A 572 6.05 10.06 -10.26
CA PRO A 572 5.48 10.89 -9.21
C PRO A 572 4.47 10.10 -8.36
N PRO A 573 4.02 10.62 -7.20
CA PRO A 573 3.04 9.95 -6.36
C PRO A 573 1.76 9.62 -7.13
N PHE A 574 1.33 8.36 -7.11
CA PHE A 574 0.06 7.98 -7.72
C PHE A 574 -1.10 8.76 -7.07
N PRO A 575 -1.99 9.43 -7.81
CA PRO A 575 -3.00 10.26 -7.18
C PRO A 575 -3.95 9.48 -6.25
N PRO A 576 -4.44 10.09 -5.16
CA PRO A 576 -5.38 9.44 -4.26
C PRO A 576 -6.65 9.05 -5.02
N VAL A 577 -7.23 7.90 -4.71
CA VAL A 577 -8.58 7.49 -5.17
C VAL A 577 -9.63 7.64 -4.07
N ARG A 578 -9.20 8.16 -2.90
CA ARG A 578 -10.03 8.38 -1.70
C ARG A 578 -9.55 9.62 -0.95
N THR A 579 -10.49 10.28 -0.28
CA THR A 579 -10.21 11.39 0.63
C THR A 579 -9.53 10.91 1.91
N ARG A 580 -8.92 11.83 2.67
CA ARG A 580 -8.34 11.52 3.99
C ARG A 580 -9.39 10.99 4.98
N ASP A 581 -10.61 11.52 4.93
CA ASP A 581 -11.73 11.06 5.77
C ASP A 581 -12.13 9.61 5.45
N GLU A 582 -12.23 9.26 4.17
CA GLU A 582 -12.53 7.89 3.74
C GLU A 582 -11.43 6.91 4.11
N ARG A 583 -10.16 7.33 3.94
CA ARG A 583 -8.99 6.59 4.41
C ARG A 583 -9.07 6.33 5.91
N ASP A 584 -9.37 7.34 6.71
CA ASP A 584 -9.44 7.19 8.17
C ASP A 584 -10.58 6.24 8.58
N ARG A 585 -11.75 6.34 7.94
CA ARG A 585 -12.85 5.39 8.13
C ARG A 585 -12.49 3.97 7.70
N LEU A 586 -11.68 3.79 6.67
CA LEU A 586 -11.20 2.46 6.23
C LEU A 586 -10.27 1.85 7.27
N ILE A 587 -9.33 2.63 7.80
CA ILE A 587 -8.42 2.20 8.86
C ILE A 587 -9.21 1.83 10.12
N GLU A 588 -10.16 2.67 10.53
CA GLU A 588 -11.03 2.39 11.67
C GLU A 588 -11.87 1.12 11.46
N ARG A 589 -12.40 0.90 10.25
CA ARG A 589 -13.11 -0.34 9.92
C ARG A 589 -12.21 -1.56 9.98
N ALA A 590 -10.98 -1.47 9.46
CA ALA A 590 -10.01 -2.57 9.53
C ALA A 590 -9.66 -2.89 11.00
N LEU A 591 -9.41 -1.87 11.82
CA LEU A 591 -9.15 -2.02 13.25
C LEU A 591 -10.36 -2.58 14.02
N ALA A 592 -11.59 -2.18 13.68
CA ALA A 592 -12.80 -2.70 14.32
C ALA A 592 -13.11 -4.14 13.91
N ARG A 593 -12.73 -4.54 12.69
CA ARG A 593 -12.90 -5.90 12.18
C ARG A 593 -11.85 -6.86 12.74
N ASP A 594 -10.60 -6.42 12.78
CA ASP A 594 -9.45 -7.30 13.03
C ASP A 594 -8.82 -7.13 14.42
N GLY A 595 -9.19 -6.05 15.12
CA GLY A 595 -8.63 -5.62 16.39
C GLY A 595 -9.63 -5.67 17.54
N TRP A 596 -9.23 -5.10 18.68
CA TRP A 596 -10.03 -5.05 19.91
C TRP A 596 -9.73 -3.77 20.70
N ASP A 597 -10.54 -3.50 21.73
CA ASP A 597 -10.30 -2.35 22.63
C ASP A 597 -9.03 -2.62 23.47
N PRO A 598 -8.06 -1.68 23.53
CA PRO A 598 -6.87 -1.79 24.37
C PRO A 598 -7.15 -2.05 25.86
N VAL A 599 -8.34 -1.71 26.36
CA VAL A 599 -8.79 -1.99 27.73
C VAL A 599 -9.05 -3.48 27.95
N ASP A 600 -9.45 -4.19 26.90
CA ASP A 600 -9.73 -5.62 26.93
C ASP A 600 -8.46 -6.47 26.71
N ASP A 601 -7.28 -5.85 26.58
CA ASP A 601 -5.97 -6.50 26.44
C ASP A 601 -5.71 -7.47 27.62
N PRO A 602 -5.85 -8.79 27.41
CA PRO A 602 -5.78 -9.76 28.48
C PRO A 602 -4.32 -10.03 28.82
N ALA A 603 -3.77 -9.21 29.72
CA ALA A 603 -2.43 -9.39 30.27
C ALA A 603 -2.31 -10.68 31.12
N THR A 604 -3.44 -11.25 31.55
CA THR A 604 -3.50 -12.45 32.38
C THR A 604 -3.50 -13.73 31.55
N SER A 605 -2.88 -14.76 32.10
CA SER A 605 -2.93 -16.10 31.53
C SER A 605 -4.32 -16.69 31.67
N ARG A 606 -4.77 -17.46 30.67
CA ARG A 606 -5.97 -18.29 30.80
C ARG A 606 -5.70 -19.56 31.58
N LEU A 607 -4.43 -19.79 31.92
CA LEU A 607 -4.00 -20.80 32.85
C LEU A 607 -3.85 -20.27 34.26
N ASP A 608 -4.32 -19.07 34.63
CA ASP A 608 -4.35 -18.64 36.05
C ASP A 608 -5.64 -19.16 36.72
N GLY A 609 -5.54 -19.66 37.96
CA GLY A 609 -6.62 -20.40 38.66
C GLY A 609 -7.86 -19.59 39.08
N GLY A 610 -8.16 -18.48 38.41
CA GLY A 610 -9.41 -17.76 38.57
C GLY A 610 -10.38 -18.14 37.45
N ASP A 611 -11.47 -18.80 37.81
CA ASP A 611 -12.63 -18.99 36.93
C ASP A 611 -13.05 -17.63 36.35
N GLN A 612 -12.74 -17.40 35.08
CA GLN A 612 -13.48 -16.46 34.25
C GLN A 612 -13.91 -17.21 33.00
N VAL A 613 -15.12 -17.75 33.15
CA VAL A 613 -16.06 -18.17 32.09
C VAL A 613 -16.31 -17.02 31.14
#